data_AF-A0A935RZU5-F1
#
_entry.id   AF-A0A935RZU5-F1
#
_cell.length_a   1.000
_cell.length_b   1.000
_cell.length_c   1.000
_cell.angle_alpha   90.00
_cell.angle_beta   90.00
_cell.angle_gamma   90.00
#
_symmetry.space_group_name_H-M   'P 1'
#
loop_
_entity.id
_entity.type
_entity.pdbx_description
1 polymer ?
#
loop_
_entity_poly.entity_id
_entity_poly.type
_entity_poly.pdbx_seq_one_letter_code
_entity_poly.pdbx_strand_id
1 'polypeptide(L)' 'MQSPTEQVFEYRRVQKERDDMTYAIKNSNADLRTETIKKGSPHTLLITKTHDTYLAQMKIWNHDGMVLERLERMKS' A
#
# COMPACT_ATOMS: atom_id res chain seq x y z
N MET A 1 -15.90 8.59 -7.70
CA MET A 1 -15.78 7.73 -6.49
C MET A 1 -14.49 8.11 -5.77
N GLN A 2 -14.57 8.94 -4.73
CA GLN A 2 -13.43 9.15 -3.84
C GLN A 2 -13.48 8.03 -2.80
N SER A 3 -12.76 6.93 -3.05
CA SER A 3 -12.44 5.99 -1.99
C SER A 3 -11.66 6.75 -0.92
N PRO A 4 -11.88 6.52 0.39
CA PRO A 4 -11.07 7.13 1.44
C PRO A 4 -9.59 6.92 1.13
N THR A 5 -8.81 8.00 1.21
CA THR A 5 -7.39 8.03 0.83
C THR A 5 -6.58 7.00 1.62
N GLU A 6 -6.98 6.72 2.85
CA GLU A 6 -6.43 5.68 3.72
C GLU A 6 -7.54 5.13 4.62
N GLN A 7 -7.61 3.79 4.75
CA GLN A 7 -8.52 3.13 5.69
C GLN A 7 -7.71 2.38 6.74
N VAL A 8 -8.01 2.62 8.01
CA VAL A 8 -7.27 2.07 9.14
C VAL A 8 -8.10 0.96 9.80
N PHE A 9 -7.47 -0.18 10.03
CA PHE A 9 -8.05 -1.33 10.71
C PHE A 9 -7.19 -1.71 11.91
N GLU A 10 -7.84 -2.07 13.01
CA GLU A 10 -7.14 -2.59 14.19
C GLU A 10 -7.29 -4.10 14.28
N TYR A 11 -6.16 -4.80 14.33
CA TYR A 11 -6.09 -6.23 14.56
C TYR A 11 -5.53 -6.51 15.95
N ARG A 12 -6.41 -6.98 16.86
CA ARG A 12 -6.11 -7.23 18.27
C ARG A 12 -6.09 -8.73 18.56
N ARG A 13 -4.89 -9.29 18.73
CA ARG A 13 -4.65 -10.74 18.91
C ARG A 13 -3.39 -11.04 19.73
N VAL A 14 -3.11 -12.32 19.96
CA VAL A 14 -1.86 -12.76 20.59
C VAL A 14 -0.67 -12.52 19.67
N GLN A 15 0.55 -12.46 20.24
CA GLN A 15 1.80 -12.16 19.51
C GLN A 15 1.96 -13.02 18.25
N LYS A 16 1.76 -14.34 18.36
CA LYS A 16 1.91 -15.28 17.23
C LYS A 16 1.02 -14.93 16.05
N GLU A 17 -0.28 -14.77 16.28
CA GLU A 17 -1.24 -14.42 15.23
C GLU A 17 -1.00 -13.03 14.64
N ARG A 18 -0.46 -12.09 15.43
CA ARG A 18 -0.03 -10.78 14.96
C ARG A 18 1.18 -10.87 14.03
N ASP A 19 2.13 -11.73 14.36
CA ASP A 19 3.32 -11.96 13.54
C ASP A 19 2.94 -12.68 12.23
N ASP A 20 2.05 -13.67 12.29
CA ASP A 20 1.48 -14.36 11.13
C ASP A 20 0.75 -13.38 10.19
N MET A 21 -0.09 -12.49 10.74
CA MET A 21 -0.78 -11.45 9.96
C MET A 21 0.20 -10.47 9.30
N THR A 22 1.23 -10.04 10.04
CA THR A 22 2.27 -9.15 9.50
C THR A 22 3.03 -9.83 8.36
N TYR A 23 3.34 -11.11 8.49
CA TYR A 23 4.00 -11.88 7.45
C TYR A 23 3.10 -12.07 6.21
N ALA A 24 1.83 -12.41 6.40
CA ALA A 24 0.87 -12.55 5.31
C ALA A 24 0.73 -11.24 4.51
N ILE A 25 0.58 -10.10 5.19
CA ILE A 25 0.47 -8.78 4.55
C ILE A 25 1.73 -8.45 3.75
N LYS A 26 2.92 -8.64 4.33
CA LYS A 26 4.19 -8.39 3.63
C LYS A 26 4.38 -9.18 2.35
N ASN A 27 3.81 -10.39 2.27
CA ASN A 27 3.93 -11.26 1.09
C ASN A 27 2.72 -11.17 0.15
N SER A 28 1.69 -10.39 0.48
CA SER A 28 0.44 -10.34 -0.28
C SER A 28 0.47 -9.46 -1.54
N ASN A 29 1.55 -8.69 -1.74
CA ASN A 29 1.64 -7.62 -2.77
C ASN A 29 0.48 -6.61 -2.73
N ALA A 30 -0.33 -6.60 -1.67
CA ALA A 30 -1.40 -5.64 -1.50
C ALA A 30 -0.84 -4.32 -0.96
N ASP A 31 -1.48 -3.21 -1.34
CA ASP A 31 -1.20 -1.88 -0.79
C ASP A 31 -1.71 -1.77 0.65
N LEU A 32 -0.99 -2.43 1.55
CA LEU A 32 -1.28 -2.51 2.96
C LEU A 32 0.00 -2.24 3.76
N ARG A 33 -0.07 -1.29 4.68
CA ARG A 33 0.99 -1.00 5.65
C ARG A 33 0.58 -1.50 7.03
N THR A 34 1.54 -1.97 7.81
CA THR A 34 1.28 -2.44 9.19
C THR A 34 2.12 -1.68 10.21
N GLU A 35 1.55 -1.34 11.37
CA GLU A 35 2.25 -0.71 12.50
C GLU A 35 1.88 -1.37 13.83
N THR A 36 2.85 -1.57 14.73
CA THR A 36 2.57 -2.14 16.07
C THR A 36 2.33 -1.03 17.08
N ILE A 37 1.10 -0.89 17.55
CA ILE A 37 0.72 0.16 18.51
C ILE A 37 1.00 -0.27 19.95
N LYS A 38 0.77 -1.55 20.27
CA LYS A 38 0.90 -2.06 21.64
C LYS A 38 1.64 -3.40 21.64
N LYS A 39 2.76 -3.45 22.38
CA LYS A 39 3.58 -4.65 22.59
C LYS A 39 3.19 -5.48 23.82
N GLY A 40 2.22 -5.02 24.61
CA GLY A 40 1.67 -5.76 25.76
C GLY A 40 0.31 -6.36 25.44
N SER A 41 -0.04 -7.48 26.09
CA SER A 41 -1.30 -8.20 25.82
C SER A 41 -2.55 -7.32 26.05
N PRO A 42 -3.56 -7.37 25.17
CA PRO A 42 -3.50 -7.94 23.81
C PRO A 42 -2.65 -7.08 22.88
N HIS A 43 -1.89 -7.71 21.99
CA HIS A 43 -1.06 -7.02 21.00
C HIS A 43 -1.96 -6.38 19.94
N THR A 44 -1.68 -5.14 19.58
CA THR A 44 -2.46 -4.40 18.57
C THR A 44 -1.58 -4.10 17.38
N LEU A 45 -2.00 -4.62 16.22
CA LEU A 45 -1.47 -4.30 14.91
C LEU A 45 -2.44 -3.36 14.20
N LEU A 46 -1.96 -2.19 13.80
CA LEU A 46 -2.66 -1.30 12.90
C LEU A 46 -2.38 -1.75 11.47
N ILE A 47 -3.43 -1.87 10.66
CA ILE A 47 -3.34 -2.17 9.23
C ILE A 47 -3.94 -0.99 8.48
N THR A 48 -3.15 -0.33 7.65
CA THR A 48 -3.57 0.81 6.86
C THR A 48 -3.61 0.41 5.40
N LYS A 49 -4.77 0.53 4.76
CA LYS A 49 -4.89 0.44 3.31
C LYS A 49 -4.30 1.69 2.68
N THR A 50 -3.32 1.50 1.81
CA THR A 50 -2.65 2.57 1.05
C THR A 50 -2.97 2.43 -0.43
N HIS A 51 -2.35 3.27 -1.26
CA HIS A 51 -2.39 3.17 -2.72
C HIS A 51 -0.97 3.30 -3.29
N ASP A 52 0.05 2.90 -2.53
CA ASP A 52 1.45 3.21 -2.82
C ASP A 52 1.91 2.58 -4.15
N THR A 53 1.58 1.32 -4.39
CA THR A 53 1.90 0.62 -5.64
C THR A 53 1.16 1.25 -6.81
N TYR A 54 -0.13 1.56 -6.64
CA TYR A 54 -0.90 2.26 -7.66
C TYR A 54 -0.28 3.62 -8.02
N LEU A 55 0.08 4.44 -7.02
CA LEU A 55 0.67 5.76 -7.24
C LEU A 55 2.05 5.67 -7.91
N ALA A 56 2.85 4.68 -7.54
CA ALA A 56 4.15 4.42 -8.17
C ALA A 56 3.97 4.05 -9.66
N GLN A 57 3.04 3.15 -9.98
CA GLN A 57 2.76 2.76 -11.36
C GLN A 57 2.16 3.91 -12.17
N MET A 58 1.26 4.71 -11.58
CA MET A 58 0.67 5.88 -12.22
C MET A 58 1.74 6.92 -12.59
N LYS A 59 2.76 7.09 -11.75
CA LYS A 59 3.89 7.99 -12.05
C LYS A 59 4.69 7.51 -13.25
N ILE A 60 4.97 6.21 -13.34
CA ILE A 60 5.68 5.61 -14.49
C ILE A 60 4.84 5.79 -15.75
N TRP A 61 3.56 5.43 -15.69
CA TRP A 61 2.62 5.59 -16.80
C TRP A 61 2.59 7.01 -17.35
N ASN A 62 2.46 8.01 -16.46
CA ASN A 62 2.43 9.42 -16.87
C ASN A 62 3.74 9.87 -17.52
N HIS A 63 4.88 9.41 -16.99
CA HIS A 63 6.18 9.68 -17.60
C HIS A 63 6.27 9.08 -19.01
N ASP A 64 5.88 7.82 -19.18
CA ASP A 64 5.94 7.14 -20.47
C ASP A 64 5.02 7.80 -21.50
N GLY A 65 3.82 8.21 -21.09
CA GLY A 65 2.91 9.01 -21.92
C GLY A 65 3.55 10.31 -22.41
N MET A 66 4.24 11.05 -21.52
CA MET A 66 4.95 12.28 -21.90
C MET A 66 6.09 12.02 -22.91
N VAL A 67 6.83 10.91 -22.75
CA VAL A 67 7.88 10.53 -23.68
C VAL A 67 7.30 10.19 -25.05
N LEU A 68 6.21 9.43 -25.10
CA LEU A 68 5.53 9.06 -26.33
C LEU A 68 4.99 10.29 -27.07
N GLU A 69 4.31 11.20 -26.40
CA GLU A 69 3.84 12.45 -27.01
C GLU A 69 4.99 13.27 -27.62
N ARG A 70 6.14 13.34 -26.93
CA ARG A 70 7.31 14.05 -27.45
C ARG A 70 7.84 13.40 -28.74
N LEU A 71 7.88 12.07 -28.78
CA LEU A 71 8.33 11.33 -29.97
C LEU A 71 7.36 11.50 -31.14
N GLU A 72 6.04 11.52 -30.89
CA GLU A 72 5.05 11.78 -31.94
C GLU A 72 5.20 13.18 -32.54
N ARG A 73 5.38 14.21 -31.69
CA ARG A 73 5.61 15.60 -32.16
C ARG A 73 6.90 15.77 -32.96
N MET A 74 7.91 14.94 -32.73
CA MET A 74 9.17 14.96 -33.50
C MET A 74 9.07 14.24 -34.85
N LYS A 75 8.07 13.37 -35.03
CA LYS A 75 7.84 12.65 -36.29
C LYS A 75 6.94 13.42 -37.27
N SER A 76 6.21 14.43 -36.78
CA SER A 76 5.33 15.29 -37.56
C SER A 76 6.04 16.57 -38.02
#